data_AF-X1S827-F1
#
_entry.id   AF-X1S827-F1
#
_cell.length_a   1.000
_cell.length_b   1.000
_cell.length_c   1.000
_cell.angle_alpha   90.00
_cell.angle_beta   90.00
_cell.angle_gamma   90.00
#
_symmetry.space_group_name_H-M   'P 1'
#
loop_
_entity.id
_entity.type
_entity.pdbx_description
1 polymer ?
#
loop_
_entity_poly.entity_id
_entity_poly.type
_entity_poly.pdbx_seq_one_letter_code
_entity_poly.pdbx_strand_id
1 'polypeptide(L)'
;ELEKRLLEEVKIQVNSGYKGSLDLLQQENKYNNAVFNLEKTNDDYHQFFREFKLELGLNNQGEEEFNLVEVDYFKVWETGEEEVLEKAIENSFTLELRRRQIELAKVDLERAEVAASPELDLRKLRNNIELANLNFSKTQKELDNSIRKQYYTYKQIVNSLNLSRQNLNQAQESNGIIIEQVKAGLKTKNDLLSAEINLLQAEYNLKSTILNYYTAKLTLQKLIGQRIEEGEIE
;
A
#
# COMPACT_ATOMS: atom_id res chain seq x y z
N GLU A 1 28.99 -0.87 -3.58
CA GLU A 1 30.11 -1.32 -4.43
C GLU A 1 30.32 -0.47 -5.69
N LEU A 2 29.30 -0.30 -6.55
CA LEU A 2 29.43 0.49 -7.78
C LEU A 2 30.00 1.91 -7.55
N GLU A 3 29.37 2.70 -6.67
CA GLU A 3 29.79 4.08 -6.41
C GLU A 3 31.21 4.17 -5.83
N LYS A 4 31.65 3.14 -5.11
CA LYS A 4 33.02 3.05 -4.57
C LYS A 4 34.04 2.90 -5.71
N ARG A 5 33.77 1.99 -6.66
CA ARG A 5 34.61 1.77 -7.84
C ARG A 5 34.68 3.01 -8.74
N LEU A 6 33.53 3.63 -8.99
CA LEU A 6 33.46 4.87 -9.76
C LEU A 6 34.26 5.99 -9.09
N LEU A 7 34.23 6.08 -7.75
CA LEU A 7 35.05 7.03 -6.99
C LEU A 7 36.55 6.75 -7.15
N GLU A 8 36.98 5.48 -7.07
CA GLU A 8 38.38 5.09 -7.31
C GLU A 8 38.84 5.45 -8.73
N GLU A 9 38.02 5.20 -9.75
CA GLU A 9 38.31 5.55 -11.14
C GLU A 9 38.42 7.07 -11.35
N VAL A 10 37.51 7.85 -10.77
CA VAL A 10 37.57 9.32 -10.85
C VAL A 10 38.82 9.87 -10.17
N LYS A 11 39.22 9.31 -9.01
CA LYS A 11 40.47 9.69 -8.33
C LYS A 11 41.70 9.49 -9.22
N ILE A 12 41.78 8.36 -9.93
CA ILE A 12 42.88 8.07 -10.87
C ILE A 12 42.89 9.09 -12.02
N GLN A 13 41.72 9.41 -12.58
CA GLN A 13 41.58 10.35 -13.69
C GLN A 13 41.97 11.78 -13.29
N VAL A 14 41.63 12.21 -12.07
CA VAL A 14 42.07 13.50 -11.52
C VAL A 14 43.58 13.55 -11.33
N ASN A 15 44.18 12.50 -10.77
CA ASN A 15 45.64 12.42 -10.59
C ASN A 15 46.40 12.47 -11.93
N SER A 16 45.76 12.00 -12.99
CA SER A 16 46.31 12.00 -14.35
C SER A 16 45.95 13.28 -15.14
N GLY A 17 45.24 14.23 -14.53
CA GLY A 17 44.85 15.52 -15.14
C GLY A 17 43.71 15.45 -16.15
N TYR A 18 43.05 14.29 -16.30
CA TYR A 18 41.90 14.11 -17.22
C TYR A 18 40.58 14.63 -16.66
N LYS A 19 40.47 14.79 -15.34
CA LYS A 19 39.28 15.31 -14.65
C LYS A 19 39.65 16.37 -13.63
N GLY A 20 38.68 17.23 -13.30
CA GLY A 20 38.85 18.30 -12.32
C GLY A 20 38.36 17.93 -10.92
N SER A 21 38.65 18.78 -9.94
CA SER A 21 38.18 18.62 -8.56
C SER A 21 36.66 18.61 -8.42
N LEU A 22 35.94 19.25 -9.36
CA LEU A 22 34.48 19.24 -9.37
C LEU A 22 33.92 17.84 -9.65
N ASP A 23 34.51 17.09 -10.60
CA ASP A 23 34.09 15.72 -10.92
C ASP A 23 34.31 14.79 -9.72
N LEU A 24 35.43 14.95 -9.02
CA LEU A 24 35.74 14.20 -7.80
C LEU A 24 34.68 14.48 -6.72
N LEU A 25 34.40 15.75 -6.44
CA LEU A 25 33.43 16.14 -5.42
C LEU A 25 32.02 15.59 -5.73
N GLN A 26 31.60 15.65 -7.00
CA GLN A 26 30.31 15.07 -7.42
C GLN A 26 30.26 13.56 -7.17
N GLN A 27 31.34 12.84 -7.48
CA GLN A 27 31.39 11.39 -7.29
C GLN A 27 31.50 11.01 -5.80
N GLU A 28 32.20 11.81 -4.98
CA GLU A 28 32.24 11.66 -3.52
C GLU A 28 30.85 11.83 -2.91
N ASN A 29 30.09 12.83 -3.37
CA ASN A 29 28.72 13.02 -2.91
C ASN A 29 27.81 11.82 -3.25
N LYS A 30 27.93 11.26 -4.46
CA LYS A 30 27.16 10.04 -4.83
C LYS A 30 27.51 8.85 -3.95
N TYR A 31 28.80 8.61 -3.70
CA TYR A 31 29.26 7.55 -2.81
C TYR A 31 28.76 7.74 -1.38
N ASN A 32 28.90 8.94 -0.82
CA ASN A 32 28.44 9.24 0.53
C ASN A 32 26.92 9.10 0.67
N ASN A 33 26.15 9.53 -0.33
CA ASN A 33 24.70 9.31 -0.36
C ASN A 33 24.33 7.82 -0.38
N ALA A 34 25.05 7.00 -1.14
CA ALA A 34 24.82 5.57 -1.18
C ALA A 34 25.12 4.89 0.17
N VAL A 35 26.19 5.30 0.85
CA VAL A 35 26.53 4.82 2.21
C VAL A 35 25.46 5.24 3.22
N PHE A 36 25.07 6.51 3.22
CA PHE A 36 24.02 7.02 4.12
C PHE A 36 22.67 6.32 3.90
N ASN A 37 22.27 6.10 2.64
CA ASN A 37 21.02 5.41 2.34
C ASN A 37 21.03 3.94 2.81
N LEU A 38 22.18 3.27 2.75
CA LEU A 38 22.34 1.91 3.27
C LEU A 38 22.17 1.88 4.80
N GLU A 39 22.85 2.78 5.51
CA GLU A 39 22.74 2.93 6.97
C GLU A 39 21.29 3.20 7.37
N LYS A 40 20.65 4.18 6.73
CA LYS A 40 19.24 4.50 6.95
C LYS A 40 18.32 3.30 6.74
N THR A 41 18.49 2.56 5.65
CA THR A 41 17.65 1.39 5.34
C THR A 41 17.81 0.29 6.39
N ASN A 42 19.02 0.12 6.93
CA ASN A 42 19.29 -0.83 8.00
C ASN A 42 18.63 -0.41 9.32
N ASP A 43 18.68 0.88 9.65
CA ASP A 43 18.00 1.42 10.83
C ASP A 43 16.47 1.31 10.71
N ASP A 44 15.92 1.65 9.53
CA ASP A 44 14.50 1.51 9.22
C ASP A 44 14.06 0.04 9.37
N TYR A 45 14.85 -0.92 8.88
CA TYR A 45 14.59 -2.35 9.07
C TYR A 45 14.48 -2.74 10.56
N HIS A 46 15.46 -2.33 11.38
CA HIS A 46 15.44 -2.63 12.81
C HIS A 46 14.27 -1.94 13.53
N GLN A 47 13.89 -0.73 13.11
CA GLN A 47 12.73 -0.04 13.64
C GLN A 47 11.44 -0.79 13.30
N PHE A 48 11.19 -1.07 12.01
CA PHE A 48 9.98 -1.77 11.57
C PHE A 48 9.85 -3.15 12.20
N PHE A 49 10.96 -3.87 12.36
CA PHE A 49 10.93 -5.18 13.01
C PHE A 49 10.56 -5.10 14.50
N ARG A 50 11.00 -4.05 15.20
CA ARG A 50 10.57 -3.78 16.59
C ARG A 50 9.10 -3.42 16.66
N GLU A 51 8.62 -2.55 15.78
CA GLU A 51 7.20 -2.16 15.70
C GLU A 51 6.32 -3.39 15.42
N PHE A 52 6.73 -4.24 14.48
CA PHE A 52 6.05 -5.49 14.18
C PHE A 52 5.95 -6.42 15.40
N LYS A 53 7.05 -6.60 16.16
CA LYS A 53 7.04 -7.38 17.41
C LYS A 53 6.09 -6.80 18.47
N LEU A 54 6.01 -5.47 18.56
CA LEU A 54 5.13 -4.79 19.49
C LEU A 54 3.66 -5.01 19.13
N GLU A 55 3.30 -4.89 17.85
CA GLU A 55 1.94 -5.15 17.37
C GLU A 55 1.49 -6.61 17.60
N LEU A 56 2.43 -7.56 17.55
CA LEU A 56 2.17 -8.97 17.87
C LEU A 56 2.17 -9.28 19.39
N GLY A 57 2.55 -8.34 20.25
CA GLY A 57 2.66 -8.57 21.69
C GLY A 57 3.83 -9.48 22.11
N LEU A 58 4.85 -9.64 21.26
CA LEU A 58 5.99 -10.56 21.46
C LEU A 58 7.24 -9.85 22.01
N ASN A 59 7.04 -8.77 22.76
CA ASN A 59 8.10 -7.90 23.26
C ASN A 59 8.98 -8.52 24.37
N ASN A 60 8.54 -9.61 25.00
CA ASN A 60 9.24 -10.27 26.12
C ASN A 60 9.79 -11.66 25.79
N GLN A 61 9.52 -12.19 24.59
CA GLN A 61 10.22 -13.37 24.10
C GLN A 61 11.61 -12.92 23.61
N GLY A 62 12.62 -13.76 23.78
CA GLY A 62 14.01 -13.43 23.41
C GLY A 62 14.17 -13.16 21.91
N GLU A 63 15.36 -13.41 21.37
CA GLU A 63 15.53 -13.52 19.92
C GLU A 63 14.81 -14.77 19.39
N GLU A 64 13.48 -14.81 19.48
CA GLU A 64 12.70 -15.73 18.65
C GLU A 64 12.93 -15.30 17.19
N GLU A 65 13.67 -16.14 16.47
CA GLU A 65 13.89 -15.98 15.04
C GLU A 65 12.55 -16.17 14.34
N PHE A 66 12.01 -15.09 13.78
CA PHE A 66 10.90 -15.20 12.86
C PHE A 66 11.39 -15.90 11.59
N ASN A 67 10.73 -16.99 11.23
CA ASN A 67 10.84 -17.55 9.90
C ASN A 67 9.93 -16.74 8.97
N LEU A 68 10.45 -15.61 8.47
CA LEU A 68 9.75 -14.82 7.46
C LEU A 68 9.68 -15.61 6.17
N VAL A 69 8.46 -15.79 5.66
CA VAL A 69 8.21 -16.40 4.36
C VAL A 69 8.00 -15.28 3.36
N GLU A 70 8.51 -15.48 2.15
CA GLU A 70 8.25 -14.56 1.05
C GLU A 70 6.76 -14.61 0.68
N VAL A 71 6.12 -13.44 0.69
CA VAL A 71 4.72 -13.27 0.31
C VAL A 71 4.65 -13.07 -1.21
N ASP A 72 3.81 -13.85 -1.87
CA ASP A 72 3.55 -13.74 -3.30
C ASP A 72 2.09 -13.38 -3.54
N TYR A 73 1.65 -13.31 -4.79
CA TYR A 73 0.25 -13.18 -5.17
C TYR A 73 -0.05 -14.18 -6.28
N PHE A 74 -0.70 -15.28 -5.95
CA PHE A 74 -1.02 -16.30 -6.95
C PHE A 74 -2.25 -15.92 -7.77
N LYS A 75 -3.24 -15.28 -7.13
CA LYS A 75 -4.51 -14.95 -7.76
C LYS A 75 -5.04 -13.58 -7.32
N VAL A 76 -5.26 -12.71 -8.29
CA VAL A 76 -5.95 -11.44 -8.06
C VAL A 76 -7.40 -11.71 -7.68
N TRP A 77 -7.87 -11.08 -6.60
CA TRP A 77 -9.27 -11.05 -6.25
C TRP A 77 -10.09 -10.33 -7.34
N GLU A 78 -10.84 -11.12 -8.10
CA GLU A 78 -11.74 -10.65 -9.15
C GLU A 78 -13.04 -10.17 -8.51
N THR A 79 -13.33 -8.88 -8.63
CA THR A 79 -14.55 -8.26 -8.13
C THR A 79 -14.93 -7.07 -9.01
N GLY A 80 -16.24 -6.85 -9.20
CA GLY A 80 -16.77 -5.69 -9.93
C GLY A 80 -17.12 -4.50 -9.02
N GLU A 81 -17.27 -3.30 -9.59
CA GLU A 81 -17.67 -2.09 -8.84
C GLU A 81 -19.07 -2.24 -8.23
N GLU A 82 -20.03 -2.74 -9.01
CA GLU A 82 -21.41 -2.95 -8.54
C GLU A 82 -21.47 -4.01 -7.44
N GLU A 83 -20.68 -5.10 -7.57
CA GLU A 83 -20.62 -6.16 -6.57
C GLU A 83 -20.08 -5.66 -5.22
N VAL A 84 -19.01 -4.84 -5.23
CA VAL A 84 -18.48 -4.27 -3.97
C VAL A 84 -19.44 -3.27 -3.34
N LEU A 85 -20.22 -2.54 -4.15
CA LEU A 85 -21.22 -1.60 -3.64
C LEU A 85 -22.41 -2.33 -3.00
N GLU A 86 -22.92 -3.37 -3.66
CA GLU A 86 -24.02 -4.18 -3.14
C GLU A 86 -23.63 -4.80 -1.79
N LYS A 87 -22.49 -5.49 -1.73
CA LYS A 87 -21.97 -6.09 -0.49
C LYS A 87 -21.79 -5.08 0.62
N ALA A 88 -21.29 -3.88 0.31
CA ALA A 88 -21.08 -2.87 1.32
C ALA A 88 -22.38 -2.30 1.88
N ILE A 89 -23.40 -2.08 1.04
CA ILE A 89 -24.71 -1.61 1.49
C ILE A 89 -25.37 -2.66 2.38
N GLU A 90 -25.27 -3.94 2.02
CA GLU A 90 -25.83 -5.05 2.79
C GLU A 90 -25.16 -5.23 4.15
N ASN A 91 -23.82 -5.12 4.20
CA ASN A 91 -23.05 -5.37 5.42
C ASN A 91 -22.74 -4.11 6.25
N SER A 92 -23.17 -2.93 5.81
CA SER A 92 -22.82 -1.68 6.50
C SER A 92 -23.54 -1.54 7.83
N PHE A 93 -22.80 -1.79 8.91
CA PHE A 93 -23.24 -1.52 10.28
C PHE A 93 -23.66 -0.05 10.47
N THR A 94 -22.97 0.88 9.81
CA THR A 94 -23.29 2.31 9.87
C THR A 94 -24.66 2.60 9.26
N LEU A 95 -24.98 2.02 8.09
CA LEU A 95 -26.29 2.20 7.47
C LEU A 95 -27.39 1.53 8.29
N GLU A 96 -27.12 0.34 8.85
CA GLU A 96 -28.07 -0.32 9.74
C GLU A 96 -28.36 0.53 10.99
N LEU A 97 -27.34 1.10 11.62
CA LEU A 97 -27.52 2.02 12.76
C LEU A 97 -28.39 3.23 12.39
N ARG A 98 -28.18 3.81 11.20
CA ARG A 98 -29.01 4.92 10.69
C ARG A 98 -30.46 4.49 10.47
N ARG A 99 -30.70 3.29 9.93
CA ARG A 99 -32.06 2.71 9.80
C ARG A 99 -32.71 2.57 11.17
N ARG A 100 -32.00 2.06 12.17
CA ARG A 100 -32.52 1.93 13.55
C ARG A 100 -32.87 3.28 14.16
N GLN A 101 -32.09 4.33 13.90
CA GLN A 101 -32.42 5.69 14.36
C GLN A 101 -33.72 6.22 13.74
N ILE A 102 -33.96 5.94 12.46
CA ILE A 102 -35.22 6.30 11.80
C ILE A 102 -36.39 5.55 12.44
N GLU A 103 -36.25 4.25 12.68
CA GLU A 103 -37.31 3.44 13.32
C GLU A 103 -37.61 3.93 14.75
N LEU A 104 -36.59 4.26 15.54
CA LEU A 104 -36.79 4.84 16.87
C LEU A 104 -37.55 6.18 16.80
N ALA A 105 -37.18 7.06 15.87
CA ALA A 105 -37.86 8.35 15.69
C ALA A 105 -39.34 8.18 15.27
N LYS A 106 -39.66 7.15 14.47
CA LYS A 106 -41.05 6.80 14.12
C LYS A 106 -41.83 6.30 15.33
N VAL A 107 -41.24 5.42 16.13
CA VAL A 107 -41.85 4.90 17.37
C VAL A 107 -42.12 6.04 18.37
N ASP A 108 -41.22 7.01 18.49
CA ASP A 108 -41.42 8.17 19.35
C ASP A 108 -42.58 9.05 18.88
N LEU A 109 -42.72 9.25 17.55
CA LEU A 109 -43.88 9.94 16.98
C LEU A 109 -45.18 9.19 17.27
N GLU A 110 -45.22 7.88 17.02
CA GLU A 110 -46.42 7.05 17.26
C GLU A 110 -46.86 7.14 18.73
N ARG A 111 -45.92 7.02 19.68
CA ARG A 111 -46.20 7.17 21.11
C ARG A 111 -46.78 8.55 21.45
N ALA A 112 -46.23 9.61 20.87
CA ALA A 112 -46.70 10.96 21.10
C ALA A 112 -48.10 11.20 20.53
N GLU A 113 -48.42 10.60 19.38
CA GLU A 113 -49.76 10.63 18.77
C GLU A 113 -50.79 9.88 19.63
N VAL A 114 -50.44 8.68 20.12
CA VAL A 114 -51.29 7.92 21.06
C VAL A 114 -51.54 8.68 22.37
N ALA A 115 -50.53 9.39 22.86
CA ALA A 115 -50.64 10.20 24.07
C ALA A 115 -51.40 11.54 23.86
N ALA A 116 -51.90 11.81 22.65
CA ALA A 116 -52.55 13.07 22.27
C ALA A 116 -51.69 14.30 22.62
N SER A 117 -50.39 14.21 22.35
CA SER A 117 -49.42 15.29 22.60
C SER A 117 -49.75 16.54 21.78
N PRO A 118 -49.32 17.74 22.21
CA PRO A 118 -49.56 18.97 21.46
C PRO A 118 -49.03 18.92 20.03
N GLU A 119 -49.75 19.54 19.07
CA GLU A 119 -49.38 19.53 17.65
C GLU A 119 -47.96 20.05 17.38
N LEU A 120 -47.50 21.03 18.17
CA LEU A 120 -46.14 21.54 18.05
C LEU A 120 -45.10 20.44 18.32
N ASP A 121 -45.34 19.55 19.28
CA ASP A 121 -44.43 18.45 19.60
C ASP A 121 -44.49 17.33 18.56
N LEU A 122 -45.68 17.02 18.05
CA LEU A 122 -45.83 16.11 16.91
C LEU A 122 -45.06 16.61 15.67
N ARG A 123 -45.13 17.91 15.40
CA ARG A 123 -44.37 18.53 14.30
C ARG A 123 -42.85 18.43 14.50
N LYS A 124 -42.35 18.61 15.73
CA LYS A 124 -40.92 18.42 16.02
C LYS A 124 -40.49 16.98 15.75
N LEU A 125 -41.29 15.99 16.16
CA LEU A 125 -40.99 14.57 15.95
C LEU A 125 -41.01 14.21 14.45
N ARG A 126 -41.98 14.74 13.67
CA ARG A 126 -41.99 14.59 12.20
C ARG A 126 -40.74 15.18 11.56
N ASN A 127 -40.32 16.38 11.96
CA ASN A 127 -39.08 16.98 11.49
C ASN A 127 -37.85 16.13 11.87
N ASN A 128 -37.83 15.50 13.05
CA ASN A 128 -36.74 14.62 13.46
C ASN A 128 -36.64 13.38 12.56
N ILE A 129 -37.77 12.80 12.14
CA ILE A 129 -37.79 11.70 11.16
C ILE A 129 -37.24 12.17 9.81
N GLU A 130 -37.62 13.36 9.33
CA GLU A 130 -37.09 13.93 8.08
C GLU A 130 -35.57 14.11 8.17
N LEU A 131 -35.07 14.70 9.27
CA LEU A 131 -33.64 14.84 9.53
C LEU A 131 -32.93 13.48 9.58
N ALA A 132 -33.53 12.47 10.20
CA ALA A 132 -32.96 11.12 10.25
C ALA A 132 -32.85 10.48 8.84
N ASN A 133 -33.87 10.64 7.99
CA ASN A 133 -33.85 10.18 6.60
C ASN A 133 -32.82 10.92 5.74
N LEU A 134 -32.68 12.24 5.92
CA LEU A 134 -31.66 13.04 5.25
C LEU A 134 -30.25 12.58 5.67
N ASN A 135 -30.04 12.32 6.96
CA ASN A 135 -28.78 11.79 7.48
C ASN A 135 -28.47 10.39 6.92
N PHE A 136 -29.46 9.49 6.84
CA PHE A 136 -29.29 8.19 6.21
C PHE A 136 -28.84 8.33 4.75
N SER A 137 -29.56 9.15 3.97
CA SER A 137 -29.26 9.38 2.54
C SER A 137 -27.87 9.99 2.34
N LYS A 138 -27.46 10.90 3.23
CA LYS A 138 -26.11 11.48 3.23
C LYS A 138 -25.05 10.42 3.53
N THR A 139 -25.22 9.65 4.61
CA THR A 139 -24.29 8.58 4.98
C THR A 139 -24.17 7.52 3.88
N GLN A 140 -25.26 7.17 3.20
CA GLN A 140 -25.23 6.25 2.07
C GLN A 140 -24.39 6.80 0.91
N LYS A 141 -24.61 8.06 0.51
CA LYS A 141 -23.80 8.68 -0.56
C LYS A 141 -22.32 8.80 -0.20
N GLU A 142 -22.01 9.09 1.06
CA GLU A 142 -20.63 9.14 1.55
C GLU A 142 -19.97 7.76 1.51
N LEU A 143 -20.69 6.72 1.92
CA LEU A 143 -20.24 5.34 1.85
C LEU A 143 -19.99 4.91 0.39
N ASP A 144 -20.97 5.12 -0.50
CA ASP A 144 -20.86 4.80 -1.93
C ASP A 144 -19.60 5.45 -2.54
N ASN A 145 -19.40 6.74 -2.29
CA ASN A 145 -18.23 7.46 -2.80
C ASN A 145 -16.91 6.89 -2.25
N SER A 146 -16.88 6.54 -0.96
CA SER A 146 -15.70 5.91 -0.35
C SER A 146 -15.39 4.55 -0.98
N ILE A 147 -16.41 3.72 -1.22
CA ILE A 147 -16.24 2.39 -1.84
C ILE A 147 -15.75 2.52 -3.26
N ARG A 148 -16.38 3.39 -4.08
CA ARG A 148 -15.95 3.61 -5.47
C ARG A 148 -14.50 4.07 -5.51
N LYS A 149 -14.12 5.04 -4.68
CA LYS A 149 -12.73 5.50 -4.58
C LYS A 149 -11.78 4.35 -4.25
N GLN A 150 -12.10 3.55 -3.22
CA GLN A 150 -11.25 2.43 -2.81
C GLN A 150 -11.17 1.33 -3.88
N TYR A 151 -12.27 1.05 -4.57
CA TYR A 151 -12.31 0.11 -5.69
C TYR A 151 -11.41 0.56 -6.85
N TYR A 152 -11.45 1.83 -7.23
CA TYR A 152 -10.56 2.35 -8.27
C TYR A 152 -9.09 2.35 -7.83
N THR A 153 -8.80 2.63 -6.56
CA THR A 153 -7.44 2.45 -6.00
C THR A 153 -6.98 1.01 -6.08
N TYR A 154 -7.82 0.05 -5.69
CA TYR A 154 -7.53 -1.39 -5.82
C TYR A 154 -7.25 -1.78 -7.28
N LYS A 155 -8.11 -1.37 -8.21
CA LYS A 155 -7.94 -1.63 -9.65
C LYS A 155 -6.64 -1.04 -10.20
N GLN A 156 -6.26 0.16 -9.77
CA GLN A 156 -4.99 0.77 -10.15
C GLN A 156 -3.79 -0.05 -9.66
N ILE A 157 -3.85 -0.55 -8.43
CA ILE A 157 -2.78 -1.37 -7.86
C ILE A 157 -2.67 -2.71 -8.56
N VAL A 158 -3.79 -3.34 -8.94
CA VAL A 158 -3.78 -4.56 -9.79
C VAL A 158 -3.07 -4.31 -11.13
N ASN A 159 -3.31 -3.15 -11.76
CA ASN A 159 -2.60 -2.79 -12.99
C ASN A 159 -1.10 -2.57 -12.74
N SER A 160 -0.74 -1.85 -11.68
CA SER A 160 0.65 -1.65 -11.27
C SER A 160 1.37 -2.96 -10.99
N LEU A 161 0.66 -3.95 -10.46
CA LEU A 161 1.20 -5.28 -10.17
C LEU A 161 1.63 -5.99 -11.46
N ASN A 162 0.76 -6.01 -12.47
CA ASN A 162 1.10 -6.53 -13.79
C ASN A 162 2.30 -5.79 -14.43
N LEU A 163 2.33 -4.45 -14.33
CA LEU A 163 3.45 -3.65 -14.84
C LEU A 163 4.76 -3.96 -14.11
N SER A 164 4.74 -4.07 -12.78
CA SER A 164 5.93 -4.38 -11.98
C SER A 164 6.51 -5.75 -12.32
N ARG A 165 5.64 -6.74 -12.62
CA ARG A 165 6.06 -8.07 -13.09
C ARG A 165 6.74 -8.01 -14.46
N GLN A 166 6.17 -7.25 -15.40
CA GLN A 166 6.78 -7.07 -16.72
C GLN A 166 8.15 -6.37 -16.61
N ASN A 167 8.25 -5.35 -15.75
CA ASN A 167 9.51 -4.66 -15.49
C ASN A 167 10.57 -5.59 -14.87
N LEU A 168 10.18 -6.48 -13.95
CA LEU A 168 11.10 -7.48 -13.40
C LEU A 168 11.62 -8.42 -14.50
N ASN A 169 10.73 -8.97 -15.33
CA ASN A 169 11.14 -9.84 -16.43
C ASN A 169 12.12 -9.14 -17.38
N GLN A 170 11.86 -7.87 -17.71
CA GLN A 170 12.74 -7.06 -18.55
C GLN A 170 14.10 -6.82 -17.89
N ALA A 171 14.13 -6.53 -16.59
CA ALA A 171 15.38 -6.32 -15.86
C ALA A 171 16.20 -7.61 -15.77
N GLN A 172 15.56 -8.76 -15.58
CA GLN A 172 16.21 -10.08 -15.59
C GLN A 172 16.85 -10.39 -16.94
N GLU A 173 16.13 -10.19 -18.05
CA GLU A 173 16.66 -10.41 -19.40
C GLU A 173 17.83 -9.46 -19.71
N SER A 174 17.66 -8.17 -19.40
CA SER A 174 18.70 -7.16 -19.55
C SER A 174 19.97 -7.51 -18.78
N ASN A 175 19.83 -7.96 -17.51
CA ASN A 175 20.94 -8.40 -16.70
C ASN A 175 21.66 -9.62 -17.32
N GLY A 176 20.90 -10.60 -17.83
CA GLY A 176 21.45 -11.75 -18.56
C GLY A 176 22.29 -11.35 -19.78
N ILE A 177 21.80 -10.40 -20.57
CA ILE A 177 22.55 -9.87 -21.73
C ILE A 177 23.85 -9.20 -21.29
N ILE A 178 23.81 -8.37 -20.25
CA ILE A 178 25.00 -7.69 -19.73
C ILE A 178 26.04 -8.68 -19.20
N ILE A 179 25.61 -9.74 -18.50
CA ILE A 179 26.50 -10.82 -18.06
C ILE A 179 27.26 -11.43 -19.24
N GLU A 180 26.57 -11.78 -20.33
CA GLU A 180 27.20 -12.36 -21.52
C GLU A 180 28.14 -11.38 -22.23
N GLN A 181 27.76 -10.10 -22.31
CA GLN A 181 28.61 -9.07 -22.89
C GLN A 181 29.89 -8.81 -22.07
N VAL A 182 29.82 -8.91 -20.75
CA VAL A 182 31.01 -8.81 -19.88
C VAL A 182 31.91 -10.02 -20.05
N LYS A 183 31.35 -11.24 -20.15
CA LYS A 183 32.12 -12.46 -20.47
C LYS A 183 32.83 -12.36 -21.82
N ALA A 184 32.19 -11.73 -22.80
CA ALA A 184 32.77 -11.47 -24.12
C ALA A 184 33.73 -10.27 -24.16
N GLY A 185 33.94 -9.56 -23.04
CA GLY A 185 34.80 -8.37 -22.97
C GLY A 185 34.23 -7.12 -23.64
N LEU A 186 32.94 -7.12 -24.01
CA LEU A 186 32.24 -6.00 -24.66
C LEU A 186 31.71 -4.97 -23.67
N LYS A 187 31.56 -5.35 -22.39
CA LYS A 187 31.03 -4.53 -21.30
C LYS A 187 31.93 -4.59 -20.08
N THR A 188 31.85 -3.56 -19.24
CA THR A 188 32.70 -3.43 -18.05
C THR A 188 32.03 -4.05 -16.82
N LYS A 189 32.82 -4.25 -15.75
CA LYS A 189 32.26 -4.63 -14.44
C LYS A 189 31.35 -3.56 -13.84
N ASN A 190 31.53 -2.28 -14.19
CA ASN A 190 30.63 -1.22 -13.75
C ASN A 190 29.27 -1.34 -14.45
N ASP A 191 29.25 -1.68 -15.75
CA ASP A 191 28.01 -1.99 -16.46
C ASP A 191 27.26 -3.16 -15.80
N LEU A 192 27.97 -4.22 -15.39
CA LEU A 192 27.39 -5.35 -14.66
C LEU A 192 26.75 -4.93 -13.35
N LEU A 193 27.49 -4.21 -12.50
CA LEU A 193 26.97 -3.73 -11.23
C LEU A 193 25.75 -2.82 -11.40
N SER A 194 25.73 -1.98 -12.45
CA SER A 194 24.54 -1.18 -12.78
C SER A 194 23.34 -2.04 -13.19
N ALA A 195 23.56 -3.10 -13.96
CA ALA A 195 22.50 -4.04 -14.34
C ALA A 195 21.94 -4.82 -13.14
N GLU A 196 22.82 -5.27 -12.24
CA GLU A 196 22.44 -5.93 -10.98
C GLU A 196 21.62 -5.00 -10.08
N ILE A 197 22.02 -3.73 -9.95
CA ILE A 197 21.24 -2.72 -9.20
C ILE A 197 19.85 -2.54 -9.82
N ASN A 198 19.74 -2.46 -11.15
CA ASN A 198 18.45 -2.33 -11.83
C ASN A 198 17.55 -3.55 -11.59
N LEU A 199 18.12 -4.76 -11.59
CA LEU A 199 17.42 -5.99 -11.26
C LEU A 199 16.90 -5.96 -9.82
N LEU A 200 17.77 -5.66 -8.85
CA LEU A 200 17.39 -5.56 -7.44
C LEU A 200 16.28 -4.51 -7.21
N GLN A 201 16.34 -3.38 -7.92
CA GLN A 201 15.29 -2.36 -7.85
C GLN A 201 13.96 -2.88 -8.42
N ALA A 202 13.98 -3.64 -9.50
CA ALA A 202 12.78 -4.22 -10.09
C ALA A 202 12.16 -5.29 -9.16
N GLU A 203 12.99 -6.12 -8.52
CA GLU A 203 12.56 -7.09 -7.51
C GLU A 203 11.92 -6.39 -6.30
N TYR A 204 12.59 -5.36 -5.76
CA TYR A 204 12.05 -4.55 -4.66
C TYR A 204 10.70 -3.91 -5.04
N ASN A 205 10.60 -3.34 -6.24
CA ASN A 205 9.37 -2.71 -6.73
C ASN A 205 8.22 -3.72 -6.85
N LEU A 206 8.49 -4.95 -7.30
CA LEU A 206 7.49 -6.01 -7.33
C LEU A 206 7.01 -6.33 -5.91
N LYS A 207 7.92 -6.60 -4.97
CA LYS A 207 7.57 -6.89 -3.56
C LYS A 207 6.76 -5.77 -2.91
N SER A 208 7.15 -4.52 -3.15
CA SER A 208 6.39 -3.34 -2.68
C SER A 208 4.98 -3.29 -3.28
N THR A 209 4.84 -3.64 -4.57
CA THR A 209 3.54 -3.64 -5.23
C THR A 209 2.64 -4.79 -4.74
N ILE A 210 3.21 -5.94 -4.38
CA ILE A 210 2.51 -7.04 -3.72
C ILE A 210 1.97 -6.61 -2.36
N LEU A 211 2.79 -5.93 -1.54
CA LEU A 211 2.33 -5.38 -0.26
C LEU A 211 1.19 -4.36 -0.45
N ASN A 212 1.33 -3.46 -1.43
CA ASN A 212 0.29 -2.49 -1.76
C ASN A 212 -1.01 -3.17 -2.22
N TYR A 213 -0.89 -4.27 -2.97
CA TYR A 213 -2.03 -5.08 -3.41
C TYR A 213 -2.82 -5.62 -2.22
N TYR A 214 -2.14 -6.32 -1.29
CA TYR A 214 -2.81 -6.86 -0.11
C TYR A 214 -3.37 -5.76 0.78
N THR A 215 -2.65 -4.65 0.96
CA THR A 215 -3.16 -3.51 1.72
C THR A 215 -4.44 -2.96 1.11
N ALA A 216 -4.50 -2.78 -0.21
CA ALA A 216 -5.68 -2.27 -0.89
C ALA A 216 -6.85 -3.27 -0.90
N LYS A 217 -6.55 -4.56 -1.07
CA LYS A 217 -7.52 -5.66 -0.97
C LYS A 217 -8.18 -5.69 0.41
N LEU A 218 -7.38 -5.76 1.47
CA LEU A 218 -7.86 -5.82 2.86
C LEU A 218 -8.61 -4.54 3.25
N THR A 219 -8.14 -3.38 2.78
CA THR A 219 -8.84 -2.10 3.01
C THR A 219 -10.22 -2.10 2.34
N LEU A 220 -10.32 -2.60 1.11
CA LEU A 220 -11.58 -2.73 0.40
C LEU A 220 -12.52 -3.74 1.09
N GLN A 221 -12.02 -4.92 1.46
CA GLN A 221 -12.79 -5.93 2.20
C GLN A 221 -13.35 -5.38 3.52
N LYS A 222 -12.52 -4.69 4.30
CA LYS A 222 -12.94 -4.03 5.53
C LYS A 222 -14.03 -2.99 5.27
N LEU A 223 -13.90 -2.19 4.22
CA LEU A 223 -14.86 -1.15 3.87
C LEU A 223 -16.22 -1.72 3.45
N ILE A 224 -16.23 -2.86 2.76
CA ILE A 224 -17.47 -3.55 2.34
C ILE A 224 -18.04 -4.48 3.43
N GLY A 225 -17.46 -4.47 4.63
CA GLY A 225 -17.91 -5.31 5.75
C GLY A 225 -17.67 -6.81 5.55
N GLN A 226 -16.77 -7.19 4.63
CA GLN A 226 -16.38 -8.57 4.43
C GLN A 226 -15.39 -8.99 5.52
N ARG A 227 -15.60 -10.18 6.10
CA ARG A 227 -14.67 -10.78 7.05
C ARG A 227 -13.37 -11.13 6.33
N ILE A 228 -12.25 -10.79 6.96
CA ILE A 228 -10.91 -11.20 6.52
C ILE A 228 -10.64 -12.59 7.10
N GLU A 229 -10.36 -13.57 6.25
CA GLU A 229 -10.05 -14.93 6.65
C GLU A 229 -8.53 -15.13 6.91
N GLU A 230 -8.21 -16.08 7.78
CA GLU A 230 -6.81 -16.48 8.02
C GLU A 230 -6.26 -17.17 6.76
N GLY A 231 -5.04 -16.81 6.35
CA GLY A 231 -4.40 -17.37 5.16
C GLY A 231 -4.78 -16.69 3.84
N GLU A 232 -5.49 -15.55 3.86
CA GLU A 232 -5.80 -14.76 2.65
C GLU A 232 -4.58 -14.07 2.01
N ILE A 233 -3.46 -14.02 2.72
CA ILE A 233 -2.16 -13.57 2.24
C ILE A 233 -1.34 -14.84 2.04
N GLU A 234 -1.03 -15.14 0.77
CA GLU A 234 -0.29 -16.33 0.36
C GLU A 234 1.19 -16.02 0.12
#